data_AF-A0A6N9DGR9-F1
#
_entry.id   AF-A0A6N9DGR9-F1
#
_cell.length_a   1.000
_cell.length_b   1.000
_cell.length_c   1.000
_cell.angle_alpha   90.00
_cell.angle_beta   90.00
_cell.angle_gamma   90.00
#
_symmetry.space_group_name_H-M   'P 1'
#
loop_
_entity.id
_entity.type
_entity.pdbx_description
1 polymer ?
#
loop_
_entity_poly.entity_id
_entity_poly.type
_entity_poly.pdbx_seq_one_letter_code
_entity_poly.pdbx_strand_id
1 'polypeptide(L)'
;MRHRRSGRKFGRATAQRRAMFRLMVTDLLRHEVIKTTHAKSKEVAPLAEKMLTHAKRGGLHNRRHAASFITDKEVLSKAFDELADRYR
;
A
#
# COMPACT_ATOMS: atom_id res chain seq x y z
N MET A 1 18.96 14.80 -19.78
CA MET A 1 18.28 14.38 -18.53
C MET A 1 16.91 13.78 -18.84
N ARG A 2 16.39 12.84 -18.03
CA ARG A 2 14.97 12.40 -18.13
C ARG A 2 14.09 13.47 -17.42
N HIS A 3 13.63 14.48 -18.15
CA HIS A 3 12.80 15.54 -17.57
C HIS A 3 11.43 15.02 -17.11
N ARG A 4 10.96 15.49 -15.94
CA ARG A 4 9.62 15.24 -15.34
C ARG A 4 9.21 13.77 -15.17
N ARG A 5 10.17 12.85 -15.08
CA ARG A 5 9.84 11.43 -14.85
C ARG A 5 9.85 11.09 -13.37
N SER A 6 8.69 10.68 -12.85
CA SER A 6 8.50 10.25 -11.46
C SER A 6 8.62 8.73 -11.31
N GLY A 7 8.87 8.30 -10.07
CA GLY A 7 8.91 6.89 -9.68
C GLY A 7 10.25 6.19 -9.94
N ARG A 8 10.66 5.34 -8.99
CA ARG A 8 11.89 4.56 -9.06
C ARG A 8 11.65 3.19 -9.70
N LYS A 9 12.55 2.75 -10.58
CA LYS A 9 12.43 1.44 -11.26
C LYS A 9 12.89 0.25 -10.41
N PHE A 10 13.80 0.46 -9.45
CA PHE A 10 14.42 -0.59 -8.62
C PHE A 10 15.01 -1.78 -9.40
N GLY A 11 15.47 -1.56 -10.64
CA GLY A 11 15.98 -2.63 -11.51
C GLY A 11 14.95 -3.70 -11.88
N ARG A 12 13.65 -3.44 -11.70
CA ARG A 12 12.57 -4.42 -11.91
C ARG A 12 11.67 -4.03 -13.07
N ALA A 13 11.18 -5.03 -13.79
CA ALA A 13 10.09 -4.88 -14.75
C ALA A 13 8.82 -4.37 -14.04
N THR A 14 7.89 -3.76 -14.79
CA THR A 14 6.69 -3.13 -14.22
C THR A 14 5.83 -4.11 -13.39
N ALA A 15 5.63 -5.34 -13.88
CA ALA A 15 4.85 -6.36 -13.17
C ALA A 15 5.50 -6.75 -11.83
N GLN A 16 6.81 -7.05 -11.84
CA GLN A 16 7.58 -7.38 -10.64
C GLN A 16 7.60 -6.21 -9.65
N ARG A 17 7.75 -4.97 -10.13
CA ARG A 17 7.71 -3.77 -9.29
C ARG A 17 6.35 -3.59 -8.62
N ARG A 18 5.25 -3.80 -9.37
CA ARG A 18 3.89 -3.76 -8.83
C ARG A 18 3.68 -4.84 -7.76
N ALA A 19 4.13 -6.07 -8.01
CA ALA A 19 4.06 -7.15 -7.03
C ALA A 19 4.84 -6.81 -5.75
N MET A 20 6.06 -6.29 -5.90
CA MET A 20 6.90 -5.85 -4.78
C MET A 20 6.19 -4.79 -3.91
N PHE A 21 5.53 -3.80 -4.52
CA PHE A 21 4.78 -2.79 -3.76
C PHE A 21 3.55 -3.37 -3.06
N ARG A 22 2.81 -4.28 -3.71
CA ARG A 22 1.65 -4.95 -3.10
C ARG A 22 2.04 -5.74 -1.85
N LEU A 23 3.14 -6.49 -1.94
CA LEU A 23 3.69 -7.23 -0.80
C LEU A 23 4.09 -6.28 0.32
N MET A 24 4.92 -5.27 0.05
CA MET A 24 5.37 -4.34 1.08
C MET A 24 4.23 -3.56 1.76
N VAL A 25 3.20 -3.15 1.02
CA VAL A 25 2.03 -2.49 1.63
C VAL A 25 1.23 -3.47 2.48
N THR A 26 1.03 -4.70 2.01
CA THR A 26 0.31 -5.73 2.77
C THR A 26 1.06 -6.07 4.05
N ASP A 27 2.38 -6.25 3.99
CA ASP A 27 3.23 -6.51 5.16
C ASP A 27 3.23 -5.33 6.13
N LEU A 28 3.28 -4.09 5.62
CA LEU A 28 3.20 -2.89 6.44
C LEU A 28 1.86 -2.80 7.17
N LEU A 29 0.74 -3.09 6.52
CA LEU A 29 -0.58 -3.06 7.18
C LEU A 29 -0.76 -4.22 8.16
N ARG A 30 -0.14 -5.37 7.88
CA ARG A 30 -0.14 -6.53 8.77
C ARG A 30 0.62 -6.24 10.06
N HIS A 31 1.88 -5.83 9.94
CA HIS A 31 2.83 -5.71 11.05
C HIS A 31 2.96 -4.29 11.61
N GLU A 32 2.33 -3.30 10.99
CA GLU A 32 2.36 -1.86 11.34
C GLU A 32 3.73 -1.19 11.20
N VAL A 33 4.82 -1.98 11.17
CA VAL A 33 6.19 -1.54 10.95
C VAL A 33 6.91 -2.57 10.10
N ILE A 34 7.69 -2.11 9.11
CA ILE A 34 8.61 -2.95 8.32
C ILE A 34 9.97 -2.28 8.19
N LYS A 35 11.04 -3.09 8.13
CA LYS A 35 12.39 -2.61 7.84
C LYS A 35 12.68 -2.81 6.35
N THR A 36 12.94 -1.72 5.63
CA THR A 36 13.26 -1.75 4.19
C THR A 36 14.26 -0.66 3.84
N THR A 37 14.69 -0.59 2.58
CA THR A 37 15.61 0.48 2.13
C THR A 37 14.88 1.82 2.07
N HIS A 38 15.58 2.90 2.39
CA HIS A 38 15.01 4.26 2.36
C HIS A 38 14.37 4.60 0.99
N ALA A 39 14.97 4.12 -0.10
CA ALA A 39 14.42 4.30 -1.43
C ALA A 39 13.06 3.62 -1.63
N LYS A 40 12.90 2.40 -1.09
CA LYS A 40 11.62 1.66 -1.16
C LYS A 40 10.58 2.27 -0.25
N SER A 41 10.95 2.68 0.97
CA SER A 41 10.01 3.27 1.92
C SER A 41 9.35 4.53 1.38
N LYS A 42 10.11 5.40 0.71
CA LYS A 42 9.57 6.63 0.07
C LYS A 42 8.56 6.36 -1.05
N GLU A 43 8.62 5.21 -1.72
CA GLU A 43 7.65 4.83 -2.77
C GLU A 43 6.46 4.05 -2.19
N VAL A 44 6.66 3.29 -1.10
CA VAL A 44 5.61 2.50 -0.44
C VAL A 44 4.69 3.38 0.42
N ALA A 45 5.24 4.37 1.12
CA ALA A 45 4.48 5.26 2.01
C ALA A 45 3.21 5.86 1.36
N PRO A 46 3.28 6.53 0.19
CA PRO A 46 2.09 7.12 -0.43
C PRO A 46 1.07 6.05 -0.90
N LEU A 47 1.53 4.84 -1.22
CA LEU A 47 0.63 3.73 -1.60
C LEU A 47 -0.13 3.20 -0.38
N ALA A 48 0.56 3.02 0.76
CA ALA A 48 -0.06 2.59 2.00
C ALA A 48 -1.05 3.63 2.54
N GLU A 49 -0.69 4.92 2.50
CA GLU A 49 -1.55 6.03 2.90
C GLU A 49 -2.83 6.10 2.05
N LYS A 50 -2.71 5.85 0.74
CA LYS A 50 -3.89 5.75 -0.14
C LYS A 50 -4.80 4.58 0.25
N MET A 51 -4.24 3.43 0.64
CA MET A 51 -5.06 2.29 1.11
C MET A 51 -5.77 2.62 2.42
N LEU A 52 -5.09 3.26 3.37
CA LEU A 52 -5.70 3.74 4.61
C LEU A 52 -6.79 4.79 4.34
N THR A 53 -6.59 5.67 3.35
CA THR A 53 -7.61 6.66 2.95
C THR A 53 -8.88 5.98 2.44
N HIS A 54 -8.76 4.91 1.64
CA HIS A 54 -9.92 4.10 1.24
C HIS A 54 -10.57 3.42 2.45
N ALA A 55 -9.78 2.90 3.39
CA ALA A 55 -10.29 2.27 4.60
C ALA A 55 -11.09 3.25 5.48
N LYS A 56 -10.55 4.43 5.78
CA LYS A 56 -11.23 5.49 6.56
C LYS A 56 -12.55 5.94 5.94
N ARG A 57 -12.63 6.01 4.61
CA ARG A 57 -13.86 6.38 3.90
C ARG A 57 -14.95 5.30 3.98
N GLY A 58 -14.57 4.05 4.25
CA GLY A 58 -15.49 2.92 4.38
C GLY A 58 -16.30 2.61 3.12
N GLY A 59 -17.29 1.73 3.27
CA GLY A 59 -18.21 1.33 2.19
C GLY A 59 -17.64 0.30 1.20
N LEU A 60 -18.54 -0.37 0.48
CA LEU A 60 -18.23 -1.50 -0.40
C LEU A 60 -17.29 -1.11 -1.57
N HIS A 61 -17.50 0.08 -2.14
CA HIS A 61 -16.71 0.57 -3.27
C HIS A 61 -15.23 0.74 -2.88
N ASN A 62 -14.96 1.41 -1.76
CA ASN A 62 -13.59 1.59 -1.28
C ASN A 62 -12.94 0.27 -0.86
N ARG A 63 -13.72 -0.65 -0.26
CA ARG A 63 -13.24 -2.01 0.07
C ARG A 63 -12.79 -2.77 -1.18
N ARG A 64 -13.53 -2.69 -2.29
CA ARG A 64 -13.14 -3.29 -3.57
C ARG A 64 -11.88 -2.64 -4.16
N HIS A 65 -11.74 -1.31 -4.04
CA HIS A 65 -10.54 -0.62 -4.49
C HIS A 65 -9.30 -1.05 -3.70
N ALA A 66 -9.39 -1.12 -2.36
CA ALA A 66 -8.29 -1.60 -1.52
C ALA A 66 -7.97 -3.08 -1.80
N ALA A 67 -8.99 -3.94 -1.96
CA ALA A 67 -8.82 -5.35 -2.30
C ALA A 67 -8.15 -5.60 -3.67
N SER A 68 -8.22 -4.64 -4.59
CA SER A 68 -7.48 -4.73 -5.86
C SER A 68 -5.95 -4.67 -5.68
N PHE A 69 -5.50 -4.16 -4.54
CA PHE A 69 -4.08 -3.98 -4.22
C PHE A 69 -3.62 -4.92 -3.11
N ILE A 70 -4.32 -4.93 -1.97
CA ILE A 70 -4.08 -5.80 -0.81
C ILE A 70 -4.57 -7.20 -1.15
N THR A 71 -3.67 -8.19 -1.17
CA THR A 71 -3.99 -9.56 -1.58
C THR A 71 -4.64 -10.39 -0.48
N ASP A 72 -4.44 -10.02 0.77
CA ASP A 72 -4.89 -10.77 1.93
C ASP A 72 -6.17 -10.19 2.52
N LYS A 73 -7.16 -11.07 2.74
CA LYS A 73 -8.48 -10.72 3.30
C LYS A 73 -8.39 -10.33 4.76
N GLU A 74 -7.51 -10.95 5.55
CA GLU A 74 -7.37 -10.63 6.98
C GLU A 74 -6.79 -9.23 7.16
N VAL A 75 -5.73 -8.92 6.40
CA VAL A 75 -5.13 -7.58 6.38
C VAL A 75 -6.12 -6.52 5.87
N LEU A 76 -6.95 -6.88 4.88
CA LEU A 76 -8.00 -5.99 4.39
C LEU A 76 -9.04 -5.69 5.48
N SER A 77 -9.51 -6.69 6.23
CA SER A 77 -10.43 -6.48 7.34
C SER A 77 -9.78 -5.63 8.44
N LYS A 78 -8.56 -5.98 8.88
CA LYS A 78 -7.77 -5.18 9.84
C LYS A 78 -7.66 -3.72 9.42
N ALA A 79 -7.45 -3.46 8.13
CA ALA A 79 -7.34 -2.10 7.61
C ALA A 79 -8.65 -1.31 7.72
N PHE A 80 -9.80 -1.93 7.41
CA PHE A 80 -11.12 -1.29 7.41
C PHE A 80 -11.78 -1.21 8.79
N ASP A 81 -11.36 -2.07 9.72
CA ASP A 81 -11.91 -2.13 11.07
C ASP A 81 -10.95 -1.37 12.01
N GLU A 82 -9.85 -2.00 12.45
CA GLU A 82 -8.94 -1.46 13.46
C GLU A 82 -8.19 -0.20 13.04
N LEU A 83 -7.55 -0.22 11.85
CA LEU A 83 -6.70 0.89 11.42
C LEU A 83 -7.53 2.09 10.96
N ALA A 84 -8.71 1.86 10.37
CA ALA A 84 -9.61 2.93 9.98
C ALA A 84 -10.09 3.72 11.20
N ASP A 85 -10.49 3.04 12.27
CA ASP A 85 -10.95 3.67 13.51
C ASP A 85 -9.83 4.41 14.24
N ARG A 86 -8.62 3.83 14.30
CA ARG A 86 -7.47 4.44 14.96
C ARG A 86 -7.06 5.78 14.34
N TYR A 87 -7.13 5.89 13.02
CA TYR A 87 -6.63 7.05 12.27
C TYR A 87 -7.75 7.97 11.77
N ARG A 88 -8.93 7.92 12.37
CA ARG A 88 -10.09 8.71 11.98
C ARG A 88 -9.85 10.22 12.09
#